data_AF-A0A1G1HDE0-F1
#
_entry.id   AF-A0A1G1HDE0-F1
#
_cell.length_a   1.000
_cell.length_b   1.000
_cell.length_c   1.000
_cell.angle_alpha   90.00
_cell.angle_beta   90.00
_cell.angle_gamma   90.00
#
_symmetry.space_group_name_H-M   'P 1'
#
loop_
_entity.id
_entity.type
_entity.pdbx_description
1 polymer ?
#
loop_
_entity_poly.entity_id
_entity_poly.type
_entity_poly.pdbx_seq_one_letter_code
_entity_poly.pdbx_strand_id
1 'polypeptide(L)'
;MFTAGGKKGYVAEKAETEKGWLFPVGDEVVELGYTDMLTDMFNAFENKTEPKETFYDGYIVNEIMDACYRSAKSKRWEPVRLKIWRGREKTERISAIRDFDKDHLLVKEETMPDGTIKLILKNKQTGIISQKTRK
;
A
#
# COMPACT_ATOMS: atom_id res chain seq x y z
N MET A 1 -18.37 8.62 -27.78
CA MET A 1 -17.39 8.09 -28.75
C MET A 1 -16.13 7.86 -27.79
N PHE A 2 -15.25 6.84 -27.91
CA PHE A 2 -14.02 6.51 -27.11
C PHE A 2 -12.67 6.19 -27.84
N THR A 3 -11.55 6.82 -27.48
CA THR A 3 -10.19 6.36 -27.85
C THR A 3 -9.40 6.06 -26.58
N ALA A 4 -9.64 4.87 -26.03
CA ALA A 4 -8.68 4.22 -25.15
C ALA A 4 -7.58 3.62 -26.04
N GLY A 5 -6.40 4.23 -26.05
CA GLY A 5 -5.20 3.68 -26.68
C GLY A 5 -4.66 2.47 -25.91
N GLY A 6 -5.44 1.39 -25.84
CA GLY A 6 -4.95 0.07 -25.41
C GLY A 6 -5.43 -0.47 -24.05
N LYS A 7 -6.30 0.23 -23.29
CA LYS A 7 -6.90 -0.36 -22.09
C LYS A 7 -8.24 -1.03 -22.44
N LYS A 8 -8.24 -2.36 -22.52
CA LYS A 8 -9.48 -3.16 -22.64
C LYS A 8 -10.27 -3.06 -21.33
N GLY A 9 -11.49 -2.50 -21.38
CA GLY A 9 -12.59 -2.94 -20.51
C GLY A 9 -13.11 -1.99 -19.42
N TYR A 10 -12.52 -0.82 -19.19
CA TYR A 10 -13.04 0.12 -18.18
C TYR A 10 -12.94 1.55 -18.70
N VAL A 11 -14.01 2.01 -19.34
CA VAL A 11 -14.17 3.43 -19.72
C VAL A 11 -15.51 3.98 -19.25
N ALA A 12 -16.59 3.18 -19.31
CA ALA A 12 -17.87 3.48 -18.67
C ALA A 12 -18.68 2.19 -18.45
N GLU A 13 -19.16 1.95 -17.23
CA GLU A 13 -19.82 0.68 -16.83
C GLU A 13 -21.13 0.39 -17.58
N LYS A 14 -21.73 1.39 -18.24
CA LYS A 14 -23.02 1.29 -18.95
C LYS A 14 -22.94 1.73 -20.43
N ALA A 15 -21.76 1.76 -21.02
CA ALA A 15 -21.63 2.09 -22.44
C ALA A 15 -21.80 0.84 -23.32
N GLU A 16 -22.71 0.89 -24.30
CA GLU A 16 -22.93 -0.18 -25.28
C GLU A 16 -21.79 -0.31 -26.32
N THR A 17 -20.80 0.58 -26.29
CA THR A 17 -19.69 0.63 -27.24
C THR A 17 -18.37 0.99 -26.58
N GLU A 18 -17.29 0.35 -27.03
CA GLU A 18 -15.92 0.56 -26.55
C GLU A 18 -15.14 1.61 -27.38
N LYS A 19 -15.74 2.30 -28.38
CA LYS A 19 -15.01 3.11 -29.42
C LYS A 19 -15.56 4.53 -29.80
N GLY A 20 -14.71 5.50 -30.24
CA GLY A 20 -14.96 6.94 -30.65
C GLY A 20 -14.24 8.23 -29.94
N TRP A 21 -14.87 9.40 -29.66
CA TRP A 21 -14.57 10.62 -28.81
C TRP A 21 -15.37 10.91 -27.49
N LEU A 22 -14.68 11.06 -26.35
CA LEU A 22 -15.24 11.39 -25.01
C LEU A 22 -14.94 12.86 -24.71
N PHE A 23 -15.95 13.67 -24.37
CA PHE A 23 -15.75 15.07 -23.99
C PHE A 23 -16.59 15.45 -22.77
N PRO A 24 -15.97 15.98 -21.70
CA PRO A 24 -14.53 16.11 -21.50
C PRO A 24 -13.85 14.74 -21.35
N VAL A 25 -12.55 14.67 -21.70
CA VAL A 25 -11.73 13.50 -21.38
C VAL A 25 -11.57 13.48 -19.86
N GLY A 26 -11.94 12.38 -19.21
CA GLY A 26 -11.69 12.22 -17.78
C GLY A 26 -10.20 12.37 -17.50
N ASP A 27 -9.85 13.15 -16.49
CA ASP A 27 -8.46 13.28 -16.07
C ASP A 27 -8.03 11.99 -15.37
N GLU A 28 -7.63 10.97 -16.15
CA GLU A 28 -7.21 9.65 -15.64
C GLU A 28 -6.11 9.76 -14.56
N VAL A 29 -5.32 10.85 -14.57
CA VAL A 29 -4.24 11.07 -13.60
C VAL A 29 -4.79 11.45 -12.22
N VAL A 30 -5.93 12.14 -12.18
CA VAL A 30 -6.56 12.62 -10.94
C VAL A 30 -7.74 11.73 -10.52
N GLU A 31 -8.31 10.96 -11.45
CA GLU A 31 -9.54 10.16 -11.23
C GLU A 31 -9.47 9.23 -10.01
N LEU A 32 -8.31 8.63 -9.75
CA LEU A 32 -8.12 7.69 -8.65
C LEU A 32 -7.64 8.36 -7.35
N GLY A 33 -7.39 9.67 -7.35
CA GLY A 33 -6.96 10.43 -6.18
C GLY A 33 -5.55 10.10 -5.66
N TYR A 34 -4.78 9.24 -6.35
CA TYR A 34 -3.43 8.86 -5.90
C TYR A 34 -2.48 10.06 -5.81
N THR A 35 -2.58 10.98 -6.77
CA THR A 35 -1.76 12.20 -6.80
C THR A 35 -2.03 13.04 -5.54
N ASP A 36 -3.29 13.26 -5.19
CA ASP A 36 -3.67 14.02 -4.00
C ASP A 36 -3.27 13.29 -2.71
N MET A 37 -3.49 11.98 -2.64
CA MET A 37 -3.12 11.13 -1.51
C MET A 37 -1.61 11.19 -1.23
N LEU A 38 -0.78 11.00 -2.25
CA LEU A 38 0.68 11.03 -2.11
C LEU A 38 1.16 12.45 -1.78
N THR A 39 0.56 13.47 -2.41
CA THR A 39 0.90 14.87 -2.13
C THR A 39 0.63 15.22 -0.67
N ASP A 40 -0.53 14.82 -0.13
CA ASP A 40 -0.87 15.02 1.28
C ASP A 40 0.13 14.31 2.21
N MET A 41 0.43 13.03 1.92
CA MET A 41 1.36 12.23 2.71
C MET A 41 2.77 12.84 2.76
N PHE A 42 3.33 13.24 1.60
CA PHE A 42 4.68 13.81 1.55
C PHE A 42 4.74 15.20 2.18
N ASN A 43 3.74 16.05 1.94
CA ASN A 43 3.65 17.37 2.57
C ASN A 43 3.54 17.25 4.09
N ALA A 44 2.74 16.32 4.60
CA ALA A 44 2.62 16.08 6.04
C ALA A 44 3.95 15.61 6.65
N PHE A 45 4.66 14.72 5.94
CA PHE A 45 5.97 14.24 6.36
C PHE A 45 7.02 15.37 6.43
N GLU A 46 7.12 16.20 5.39
CA GLU A 46 8.07 17.31 5.32
C GLU A 46 7.78 18.37 6.39
N ASN A 47 6.50 18.72 6.57
CA ASN A 47 6.07 19.72 7.55
C ASN A 47 5.97 19.18 8.98
N LYS A 48 6.21 17.88 9.19
CA LYS A 48 6.05 17.19 10.48
C LYS A 48 4.65 17.37 11.08
N THR A 49 3.64 17.36 10.23
CA THR A 49 2.23 17.41 10.62
C THR A 49 1.58 16.04 10.45
N GLU A 50 0.36 15.88 10.97
CA GLU A 50 -0.42 14.67 10.73
C GLU A 50 -0.99 14.68 9.30
N PRO A 51 -0.92 13.56 8.55
CA PRO A 51 -1.62 13.44 7.27
C PRO A 51 -3.14 13.43 7.48
N LYS A 52 -3.91 13.69 6.42
CA LYS A 52 -5.39 13.66 6.49
C LYS A 52 -5.95 12.31 6.91
N GLU A 53 -5.29 11.23 6.49
CA GLU A 53 -5.65 9.86 6.84
C GLU A 53 -4.47 9.18 7.53
N THR A 54 -4.75 8.58 8.68
CA THR A 54 -3.78 7.89 9.50
C THR A 54 -3.97 6.38 9.40
N PHE A 55 -2.99 5.62 9.90
CA PHE A 55 -3.14 4.18 10.06
C PHE A 55 -4.35 3.82 10.95
N TYR A 56 -4.68 4.67 11.94
CA TYR A 56 -5.78 4.42 12.85
C TYR A 56 -7.15 4.52 12.16
N ASP A 57 -7.28 5.38 11.15
CA ASP A 57 -8.49 5.48 10.33
C ASP A 57 -8.72 4.17 9.56
N GLY A 58 -7.67 3.58 9.01
CA GLY A 58 -7.74 2.25 8.39
C GLY A 58 -8.15 1.13 9.36
N TYR A 59 -7.73 1.21 10.64
CA TYR A 59 -8.21 0.30 11.68
C TYR A 59 -9.72 0.45 11.95
N ILE A 60 -10.22 1.68 11.98
CA ILE A 60 -11.66 1.94 12.14
C ILE A 60 -12.45 1.32 10.98
N VAL A 61 -11.99 1.53 9.74
CA VAL A 61 -12.63 0.95 8.54
C VAL A 61 -12.70 -0.58 8.64
N ASN A 62 -11.63 -1.23 9.09
CA ASN A 62 -11.63 -2.69 9.27
C ASN A 62 -12.65 -3.15 10.32
N GLU A 63 -12.79 -2.45 11.44
CA GLU A 63 -13.81 -2.81 12.45
C GLU A 63 -15.24 -2.57 11.93
N ILE A 64 -15.46 -1.56 11.08
CA ILE A 64 -16.74 -1.36 10.39
C ILE A 64 -17.01 -2.55 9.46
N MET A 65 -16.02 -2.99 8.68
CA MET A 65 -16.15 -4.18 7.82
C MET A 65 -16.45 -5.43 8.64
N ASP A 66 -15.77 -5.63 9.77
CA ASP A 66 -16.04 -6.74 10.68
C ASP A 66 -17.47 -6.69 11.25
N ALA A 67 -17.98 -5.50 11.57
CA ALA A 67 -19.37 -5.32 11.98
C ALA A 67 -20.35 -5.69 10.87
N CYS A 68 -20.07 -5.33 9.62
CA CYS A 68 -20.85 -5.74 8.45
C CYS A 68 -20.86 -7.27 8.30
N TYR A 69 -19.72 -7.95 8.46
CA TYR A 69 -19.65 -9.41 8.42
C TYR A 69 -20.43 -10.08 9.55
N ARG A 70 -20.35 -9.54 10.78
CA ARG A 70 -21.16 -10.02 11.91
C ARG A 70 -22.65 -9.84 11.62
N SER A 71 -23.06 -8.69 11.10
CA SER A 71 -24.44 -8.36 10.74
C SER A 71 -24.99 -9.32 9.67
N ALA A 72 -24.20 -9.57 8.62
CA ALA A 72 -24.57 -10.52 7.57
C ALA A 72 -24.81 -11.94 8.12
N LYS A 73 -23.98 -12.36 9.09
CA LYS A 73 -24.10 -13.66 9.75
C LYS A 73 -25.27 -13.74 10.72
N SER A 74 -25.49 -12.70 11.53
CA SER A 74 -26.53 -12.69 12.58
C SER A 74 -27.90 -12.24 12.07
N LYS A 75 -27.96 -11.61 10.90
CA LYS A 75 -29.14 -10.98 10.29
C LYS A 75 -29.76 -9.89 11.19
N ARG A 76 -28.91 -9.19 11.94
CA ARG A 76 -29.31 -8.16 12.91
C ARG A 76 -28.36 -6.97 12.82
N TRP A 77 -28.78 -5.84 13.34
CA TRP A 77 -27.88 -4.72 13.53
C TRP A 77 -26.80 -5.09 14.54
N GLU A 78 -25.54 -5.05 14.12
CA GLU A 78 -24.38 -5.33 14.98
C GLU A 78 -23.61 -4.05 15.24
N PRO A 79 -23.17 -3.79 16.49
CA PRO A 79 -22.40 -2.60 16.80
C PRO A 79 -20.98 -2.69 16.23
N VAL A 80 -20.42 -1.54 15.88
CA VAL A 80 -18.99 -1.34 15.63
C VAL A 80 -18.27 -1.35 16.97
N ARG A 81 -17.39 -2.33 17.22
CA ARG A 81 -16.76 -2.54 18.52
C ARG A 81 -15.29 -2.15 18.48
N LEU A 82 -15.03 -0.85 18.49
CA LEU A 82 -13.65 -0.34 18.53
C LEU A 82 -12.97 -0.78 19.82
N LYS A 83 -11.86 -1.50 19.69
CA LYS A 83 -10.94 -1.68 20.82
C LYS A 83 -10.21 -0.35 20.99
N ILE A 84 -10.04 0.10 22.24
CA ILE A 84 -9.20 1.26 22.51
C ILE A 84 -7.76 0.86 22.19
N TRP A 85 -7.34 1.11 20.96
CA TRP A 85 -6.02 0.78 20.46
C TRP A 85 -5.49 1.95 19.65
N ARG A 86 -4.48 2.64 20.19
CA ARG A 86 -3.80 3.78 19.54
C ARG A 86 -2.42 3.37 19.00
N GLY A 87 -2.28 2.11 18.59
CA GLY A 87 -0.98 1.49 18.35
C GLY A 87 -0.35 0.94 19.62
N ARG A 88 0.71 0.14 19.46
CA ARG A 88 1.53 -0.35 20.59
C ARG A 88 2.66 0.66 20.82
N GLU A 89 2.65 1.35 21.96
CA GLU A 89 3.71 2.33 22.30
C GLU A 89 5.09 1.70 22.51
N LYS A 90 5.15 0.37 22.74
CA LYS A 90 6.37 -0.38 23.05
C LYS A 90 6.45 -1.71 22.30
N THR A 91 6.05 -1.74 21.02
CA THR A 91 6.32 -2.94 20.21
C THR A 91 7.78 -2.90 19.78
N GLU A 92 8.48 -4.02 19.93
CA GLU A 92 9.78 -4.19 19.27
C GLU A 92 9.58 -3.94 17.78
N ARG A 93 10.40 -3.06 17.21
CA ARG A 93 10.37 -2.79 15.77
C ARG A 93 10.54 -4.13 15.08
N ILE A 94 9.53 -4.57 14.33
CA ILE A 94 9.64 -5.74 13.47
C ILE A 94 10.64 -5.34 12.39
N SER A 95 11.90 -5.58 12.68
CA SER A 95 12.98 -5.40 11.75
C SER A 95 12.83 -6.51 10.73
N ALA A 96 12.37 -6.17 9.52
CA ALA A 96 12.51 -7.06 8.37
C ALA A 96 13.99 -7.42 8.12
N ILE A 97 14.90 -6.64 8.72
CA ILE A 97 16.34 -6.81 8.67
C ILE A 97 16.74 -7.86 9.72
N ARG A 98 17.27 -9.01 9.27
CA ARG A 98 17.75 -10.11 10.12
C ARG A 98 19.26 -10.23 10.05
N ASP A 99 19.90 -10.86 11.03
CA ASP A 99 21.32 -11.17 10.94
C ASP A 99 21.61 -12.10 9.74
N PHE A 100 22.61 -11.74 8.92
CA PHE A 100 23.07 -12.57 7.80
C PHE A 100 24.38 -13.27 8.13
N ASP A 101 25.40 -12.49 8.51
CA ASP A 101 26.70 -12.97 8.93
C ASP A 101 27.26 -12.08 10.07
N LYS A 102 28.53 -12.28 10.44
CA LYS A 102 29.18 -11.51 11.51
C LYS A 102 29.14 -10.00 11.25
N ASP A 103 29.27 -9.58 10.01
CA ASP A 103 29.47 -8.18 9.61
C ASP A 103 28.24 -7.58 8.92
N HIS A 104 27.25 -8.38 8.52
CA HIS A 104 26.13 -7.93 7.70
C HIS A 104 24.77 -8.34 8.27
N LEU A 105 23.79 -7.47 8.02
CA LEU A 105 22.37 -7.74 8.16
C LEU A 105 21.73 -7.97 6.78
N LEU A 106 20.87 -8.96 6.66
CA LEU A 106 20.06 -9.20 5.48
C LEU A 106 18.89 -8.22 5.44
N VAL A 107 18.87 -7.36 4.42
CA VAL A 107 17.79 -6.38 4.20
C VAL A 107 16.70 -6.96 3.31
N LYS A 108 17.08 -7.64 2.23
CA LYS A 108 16.17 -8.24 1.26
C LYS A 108 16.84 -9.42 0.56
N GLU A 109 16.06 -10.45 0.28
CA GLU A 109 16.40 -11.53 -0.63
C GLU A 109 15.40 -11.53 -1.79
N GLU A 110 15.88 -11.67 -3.02
CA GLU A 110 15.06 -11.63 -4.23
C GLU A 110 15.55 -12.67 -5.23
N THR A 111 14.65 -13.55 -5.65
CA THR A 111 14.91 -14.51 -6.73
C THR A 111 14.67 -13.85 -8.07
N MET A 112 15.71 -13.78 -8.88
CA MET A 112 15.68 -13.21 -10.22
C MET A 112 15.04 -14.20 -11.22
N PRO A 113 14.52 -13.73 -12.37
CA PRO A 113 13.90 -14.59 -13.38
C PRO A 113 14.83 -15.68 -13.95
N ASP A 114 16.15 -15.48 -13.88
CA ASP A 114 17.17 -16.46 -14.30
C ASP A 114 17.50 -17.50 -13.21
N GLY A 115 16.78 -17.47 -12.09
CA GLY A 115 16.98 -18.34 -10.94
C GLY A 115 18.08 -17.89 -9.98
N THR A 116 18.82 -16.81 -10.27
CA THR A 116 19.83 -16.29 -9.35
C THR A 116 19.19 -15.61 -8.13
N ILE A 117 19.80 -15.75 -6.96
CA ILE A 117 19.33 -15.09 -5.74
C ILE A 117 20.17 -13.83 -5.51
N LYS A 118 19.51 -12.68 -5.45
CA LYS A 118 20.12 -11.40 -5.07
C LYS A 118 19.86 -11.11 -3.59
N LEU A 119 20.94 -10.90 -2.85
CA LEU A 119 20.94 -10.51 -1.44
C LEU A 119 21.32 -9.05 -1.32
N ILE A 120 20.47 -8.26 -0.65
CA ILE A 120 20.77 -6.89 -0.25
C ILE A 120 21.22 -6.93 1.21
N LEU A 121 22.46 -6.54 1.46
CA LEU A 121 23.12 -6.64 2.75
C LEU A 121 23.49 -5.24 3.26
N LYS A 122 23.25 -4.99 4.54
CA LYS A 122 23.71 -3.78 5.24
C LYS A 122 24.85 -4.14 6.18
N ASN A 123 26.01 -3.51 6.03
CA ASN A 123 27.11 -3.70 6.97
C ASN A 123 26.74 -3.15 8.36
N LYS A 124 26.98 -3.93 9.42
CA LYS A 124 26.61 -3.60 10.80
C LYS A 124 27.39 -2.42 11.37
N GLN A 125 28.65 -2.25 10.95
CA GLN A 125 29.55 -1.22 11.48
C GLN A 125 29.46 0.07 10.67
N THR A 126 29.52 -0.04 9.35
CA THR A 126 29.58 1.14 8.46
C THR A 126 28.21 1.59 7.98
N GLY A 127 27.19 0.74 8.08
CA GLY A 127 25.84 1.01 7.57
C GLY A 127 25.72 0.98 6.04
N ILE A 128 26.82 0.74 5.31
CA ILE A 128 26.84 0.69 3.84
C ILE A 128 25.96 -0.47 3.34
N ILE A 129 25.15 -0.19 2.32
CA ILE A 129 24.35 -1.20 1.63
C ILE A 129 25.15 -1.75 0.45
N SER A 130 25.19 -3.07 0.34
CA SER A 130 25.85 -3.81 -0.73
C SER A 130 24.94 -4.90 -1.28
N GLN A 131 25.22 -5.36 -2.49
CA GLN A 131 24.52 -6.50 -3.10
C GLN A 131 25.48 -7.67 -3.30
N LYS A 132 25.00 -8.90 -3.07
CA LYS A 132 25.67 -10.15 -3.44
C LYS A 132 24.71 -11.03 -4.24
N THR A 133 25.24 -11.75 -5.21
CA THR A 133 24.47 -12.71 -6.02
C THR A 133 24.95 -14.13 -5.71
N ARG A 134 24.02 -15.06 -5.53
CA ARG A 134 24.28 -16.49 -5.37
C ARG A 134 23.50 -17.28 -6.43
N LYS A 135 24.14 -18.31 -6.99
CA LYS A 135 23.48 -19.34 -7.80
C LYS A 135 22.93 -20.45 -6.91
#